data_AF-A0A0B2RME5-F1
#
_entry.id   AF-A0A0B2RME5-F1
#
_cell.length_a   1.000
_cell.length_b   1.000
_cell.length_c   1.000
_cell.angle_alpha   90.00
_cell.angle_beta   90.00
_cell.angle_gamma   90.00
#
_symmetry.space_group_name_H-M   'P 1'
#
loop_
_entity.id
_entity.type
_entity.pdbx_description
1 polymer ?
#
loop_
_entity_poly.entity_id
_entity_poly.type
_entity_poly.pdbx_seq_one_letter_code
_entity_poly.pdbx_strand_id
1 'polypeptide(L)'
;MNGKEAWDFIKDFDKSELNNLLFDEFNVNYNALESIFRQGSYVLKIIVEDIVKHTNNDAPIKRRRRFSEIHEFVKPNDDRTLNLMNLCAVVVLEKFWEDIVFAYGVSDEYSFILKKATNLYQRRANTIISAIVSFFTSTYVMRWKNFFPQSELKNPSSFDGRAVCNPSTEILRDYLSWRQVDCHINNQYNSCFWKLVASGKSKREAQNSLKGAQLQKKIEELAIDYNNLPVMY
;
A
#
# COMPACT_ATOMS: atom_id res chain seq x y z
N MET A 1 -12.22 -42.27 -22.99
CA MET A 1 -10.75 -42.40 -22.97
C MET A 1 -10.25 -41.75 -21.70
N ASN A 2 -9.43 -42.44 -20.90
CA ASN A 2 -8.78 -41.84 -19.73
C ASN A 2 -7.49 -41.09 -20.15
N GLY A 3 -6.86 -40.36 -19.22
CA GLY A 3 -5.69 -39.53 -19.54
C GLY A 3 -4.48 -40.30 -20.09
N LYS A 4 -4.29 -41.57 -19.67
CA LYS A 4 -3.19 -42.41 -20.16
C LYS A 4 -3.47 -42.94 -21.56
N GLU A 5 -4.69 -43.43 -21.79
CA GLU A 5 -5.16 -43.86 -23.11
C GLU A 5 -5.12 -42.72 -24.14
N ALA A 6 -5.50 -41.51 -23.72
CA ALA A 6 -5.45 -40.33 -24.59
C ALA A 6 -4.02 -39.94 -24.96
N TRP A 7 -3.09 -40.00 -24.00
CA TRP A 7 -1.68 -39.75 -24.29
C TRP A 7 -1.07 -40.82 -25.19
N ASP A 8 -1.33 -42.10 -24.92
CA ASP A 8 -0.85 -43.20 -25.77
C ASP A 8 -1.38 -43.13 -27.20
N PHE A 9 -2.58 -42.56 -27.40
CA PHE A 9 -3.17 -42.33 -28.72
C PHE A 9 -2.48 -41.19 -29.50
N ILE A 10 -2.14 -40.08 -28.84
CA ILE A 10 -1.63 -38.87 -29.53
C ILE A 10 -0.11 -38.69 -29.47
N LYS A 11 0.62 -39.48 -28.67
CA LYS A 11 2.05 -39.27 -28.37
C LYS A 11 2.97 -39.26 -29.60
N ASP A 12 2.59 -39.97 -30.66
CA ASP A 12 3.38 -40.10 -31.88
C ASP A 12 2.88 -39.18 -33.00
N PHE A 13 1.85 -38.38 -32.75
CA PHE A 13 1.28 -37.45 -33.75
C PHE A 13 2.18 -36.22 -33.90
N ASP A 14 2.34 -35.76 -35.14
CA ASP A 14 2.96 -34.47 -35.42
C ASP A 14 1.99 -33.30 -35.23
N LYS A 15 2.49 -32.07 -35.36
CA LYS A 15 1.68 -30.86 -35.15
C LYS A 15 0.51 -30.74 -36.13
N SER A 16 0.66 -31.22 -37.36
CA SER A 16 -0.40 -31.19 -38.36
C SER A 16 -1.47 -32.22 -38.04
N GLU A 17 -1.06 -33.42 -37.65
CA GLU A 17 -1.96 -34.51 -37.25
C GLU A 17 -2.79 -34.14 -36.01
N LEU A 18 -2.17 -33.50 -35.02
CA LEU A 18 -2.88 -32.96 -33.86
C LEU A 18 -3.88 -31.85 -34.23
N ASN A 19 -3.52 -30.96 -35.15
CA ASN A 19 -4.43 -29.90 -35.60
C ASN A 19 -5.62 -30.44 -36.40
N ASN A 20 -5.38 -31.45 -37.25
CA ASN A 20 -6.44 -32.12 -38.00
C ASN A 20 -7.37 -32.87 -37.05
N LEU A 21 -6.81 -33.60 -36.06
CA LEU A 21 -7.61 -34.26 -35.02
C LEU A 21 -8.51 -33.26 -34.26
N LEU A 22 -7.98 -32.09 -33.89
CA LEU A 22 -8.75 -31.03 -33.26
C LEU A 22 -9.89 -30.51 -34.16
N PHE A 23 -9.63 -30.36 -35.45
CA PHE A 23 -10.61 -29.84 -36.40
C PHE A 23 -11.70 -30.88 -36.73
N ASP A 24 -11.30 -32.10 -37.08
CA ASP A 24 -12.21 -33.14 -37.58
C ASP A 24 -13.07 -33.75 -36.48
N GLU A 25 -12.49 -34.07 -35.32
CA GLU A 25 -13.21 -34.76 -34.24
C GLU A 25 -13.87 -33.79 -33.25
N PHE A 26 -13.32 -32.58 -33.09
CA PHE A 26 -13.76 -31.63 -32.08
C PHE A 26 -14.24 -30.29 -32.65
N ASN A 27 -14.20 -30.10 -33.98
CA ASN A 27 -14.56 -28.85 -34.66
C ASN A 27 -13.78 -27.62 -34.12
N VAL A 28 -12.53 -27.84 -33.69
CA VAL A 28 -11.63 -26.80 -33.18
C VAL A 28 -10.60 -26.45 -34.23
N ASN A 29 -10.74 -25.27 -34.84
CA ASN A 29 -9.70 -24.71 -35.68
C ASN A 29 -8.62 -24.05 -34.82
N TYR A 30 -7.51 -24.78 -34.58
CA TYR A 30 -6.39 -24.29 -33.76
C TYR A 30 -5.90 -22.91 -34.20
N ASN A 31 -5.77 -22.66 -35.51
CA ASN A 31 -5.26 -21.38 -36.03
C ASN A 31 -6.21 -20.20 -35.84
N ALA A 32 -7.51 -20.46 -35.67
CA ALA A 32 -8.53 -19.47 -35.36
C ALA A 32 -8.62 -19.15 -33.86
N LEU A 33 -7.96 -19.92 -32.99
CA LEU A 33 -7.91 -19.61 -31.56
C LEU A 33 -7.17 -18.29 -31.31
N GLU A 34 -7.63 -17.56 -30.29
CA GLU A 34 -6.94 -16.39 -29.79
C GLU A 34 -5.47 -16.72 -29.49
N SER A 35 -4.57 -15.76 -29.74
CA SER A 35 -3.13 -15.96 -29.60
C SER A 35 -2.73 -16.42 -28.19
N ILE A 36 -3.48 -16.04 -27.15
CA ILE A 36 -3.25 -16.48 -25.77
C ILE A 36 -3.29 -18.01 -25.61
N PHE A 37 -4.13 -18.71 -26.38
CA PHE A 37 -4.25 -20.17 -26.33
C PHE A 37 -3.22 -20.90 -27.19
N ARG A 38 -2.49 -20.16 -28.04
CA ARG A 38 -1.47 -20.71 -28.94
C ARG A 38 -0.04 -20.37 -28.53
N GLN A 39 0.15 -19.18 -27.98
CA GLN A 39 1.46 -18.57 -27.73
C GLN A 39 1.64 -18.14 -26.28
N GLY A 40 0.59 -18.27 -25.44
CA GLY A 40 0.59 -17.80 -24.06
C GLY A 40 0.44 -16.29 -23.94
N SER A 41 0.64 -15.78 -22.72
CA SER A 41 0.53 -14.35 -22.41
C SER A 41 1.91 -13.67 -22.39
N TYR A 42 2.00 -12.47 -22.96
CA TYR A 42 3.15 -11.57 -22.79
C TYR A 42 2.68 -10.27 -22.14
N VAL A 43 3.48 -9.74 -21.21
CA VAL A 43 3.17 -8.47 -20.51
C VAL A 43 4.32 -7.51 -20.74
N LEU A 44 4.04 -6.36 -21.34
CA LEU A 44 5.01 -5.29 -21.55
C LEU A 44 4.80 -4.19 -20.51
N LYS A 45 5.87 -3.81 -19.79
CA LYS A 45 5.82 -2.70 -18.84
C LYS A 45 6.08 -1.39 -19.57
N ILE A 46 5.08 -0.53 -19.67
CA ILE A 46 5.24 0.86 -20.09
C ILE A 46 5.41 1.72 -18.83
N ILE A 47 6.52 2.43 -18.71
CA ILE A 47 6.77 3.32 -17.57
C ILE A 47 6.29 4.71 -17.95
N VAL A 48 5.24 5.18 -17.25
CA VAL A 48 4.78 6.57 -17.33
C VAL A 48 5.41 7.36 -16.20
N GLU A 49 6.15 8.42 -16.52
CA GLU A 49 6.74 9.34 -15.55
C GLU A 49 6.38 10.79 -15.90
N ASP A 50 6.03 11.58 -14.90
CA ASP A 50 5.70 13.00 -15.08
C ASP A 50 6.96 13.85 -14.91
N ILE A 51 7.14 14.85 -15.78
CA ILE A 51 8.22 15.85 -15.62
C ILE A 51 7.82 16.78 -14.49
N VAL A 52 8.54 16.72 -13.37
CA VAL A 52 8.21 17.51 -12.17
C VAL A 52 8.99 18.81 -12.14
N LYS A 53 10.20 18.84 -12.70
CA LYS A 53 11.12 20.00 -12.74
C LYS A 53 12.08 19.88 -13.91
N HIS A 54 12.79 20.97 -14.22
CA HIS A 54 14.00 20.95 -15.03
C HIS A 54 15.23 21.22 -14.14
N THR A 55 16.38 20.63 -14.47
CA THR A 55 17.66 20.96 -13.84
C THR A 55 18.15 22.34 -14.31
N ASN A 56 19.23 22.85 -13.73
CA ASN A 56 19.86 24.10 -14.18
C ASN A 56 20.38 24.04 -15.63
N ASN A 57 20.50 22.85 -16.21
CA ASN A 57 20.87 22.62 -17.62
C ASN A 57 19.64 22.23 -18.47
N ASP A 58 18.43 22.61 -18.04
CA ASP A 58 17.13 22.29 -18.66
C ASP A 58 16.77 20.81 -18.80
N ALA A 59 17.52 19.89 -18.18
CA ALA A 59 17.21 18.47 -18.23
C ALA A 59 15.96 18.14 -17.39
N PRO A 60 14.94 17.46 -17.94
CA PRO A 60 13.72 17.15 -17.20
C PRO A 60 13.96 16.12 -16.08
N ILE A 61 13.55 16.46 -14.86
CA ILE A 61 13.48 15.55 -13.71
C ILE A 61 12.11 14.90 -13.71
N LYS A 62 12.09 13.61 -14.03
CA LYS A 62 10.88 12.81 -14.04
C LYS A 62 10.66 12.12 -12.70
N ARG A 63 9.41 12.09 -12.21
CA ARG A 63 9.03 11.28 -11.04
C ARG A 63 7.63 10.72 -11.23
N ARG A 64 7.37 9.60 -10.55
CA ARG A 64 6.02 9.06 -10.40
C ARG A 64 5.24 9.87 -9.39
N ARG A 65 3.98 10.17 -9.69
CA ARG A 65 3.04 10.75 -8.72
C ARG A 65 2.86 9.83 -7.52
N ARG A 66 2.74 10.42 -6.33
CA ARG A 66 2.54 9.66 -5.09
C ARG A 66 1.09 9.17 -5.00
N PHE A 67 0.87 8.06 -4.30
CA PHE A 67 -0.47 7.48 -4.11
C PHE A 67 -1.48 8.51 -3.59
N SER A 68 -1.11 9.31 -2.58
CA SER A 68 -1.97 10.34 -2.00
C SER A 68 -2.24 11.54 -2.92
N GLU A 69 -1.40 11.78 -3.92
CA GLU A 69 -1.64 12.82 -4.94
C GLU A 69 -2.60 12.29 -6.03
N ILE A 70 -2.43 11.03 -6.44
CA ILE A 70 -3.27 10.37 -7.46
C ILE A 70 -4.73 10.24 -7.00
N HIS A 71 -4.93 10.02 -5.70
CA HIS A 71 -6.24 9.87 -5.06
C HIS A 71 -6.68 11.11 -4.29
N GLU A 72 -5.99 12.24 -4.47
CA GLU A 72 -6.41 13.57 -3.98
C GLU A 72 -6.73 13.58 -2.47
N PHE A 73 -5.80 13.08 -1.67
CA PHE A 73 -5.97 13.07 -0.23
C PHE A 73 -5.95 14.49 0.32
N VAL A 74 -6.87 14.78 1.24
CA VAL A 74 -6.91 16.01 2.02
C VAL A 74 -5.61 16.16 2.81
N LYS A 75 -5.14 17.40 2.91
CA LYS A 75 -3.90 17.74 3.61
C LYS A 75 -4.22 18.71 4.76
N PRO A 76 -3.57 18.59 5.93
CA PRO A 76 -2.50 17.64 6.24
C PRO A 76 -2.97 16.18 6.42
N ASN A 77 -4.21 15.99 6.89
CA ASN A 77 -4.77 14.69 7.24
C ASN A 77 -6.06 14.44 6.45
N ASP A 78 -6.32 13.18 6.11
CA ASP A 78 -7.53 12.77 5.41
C ASP A 78 -8.23 11.67 6.20
N ASP A 79 -9.42 11.97 6.73
CA ASP A 79 -10.21 11.04 7.53
C ASP A 79 -10.53 9.75 6.79
N ARG A 80 -10.71 9.81 5.47
CA ARG A 80 -11.10 8.65 4.67
C ARG A 80 -9.99 7.62 4.67
N THR A 81 -8.74 8.05 4.45
CA THR A 81 -7.61 7.13 4.46
C THR A 81 -7.28 6.65 5.86
N LEU A 82 -7.34 7.51 6.88
CA LEU A 82 -7.05 7.11 8.26
C LEU A 82 -8.07 6.08 8.75
N ASN A 83 -9.36 6.32 8.52
CA ASN A 83 -10.38 5.36 8.92
C ASN A 83 -10.35 4.07 8.09
N LEU A 84 -9.97 4.12 6.80
CA LEU A 84 -9.74 2.91 6.01
C LEU A 84 -8.56 2.08 6.58
N MET A 85 -7.46 2.73 6.93
CA MET A 85 -6.31 2.08 7.59
C MET A 85 -6.73 1.47 8.94
N ASN A 86 -7.52 2.20 9.73
CA ASN A 86 -8.04 1.71 11.02
C ASN A 86 -8.93 0.47 10.83
N LEU A 87 -9.82 0.49 9.83
CA LEU A 87 -10.64 -0.68 9.49
C LEU A 87 -9.77 -1.88 9.09
N CYS A 88 -8.73 -1.67 8.30
CA CYS A 88 -7.80 -2.73 7.93
C CYS A 88 -7.12 -3.32 9.17
N ALA A 89 -6.71 -2.49 10.12
CA ALA A 89 -6.14 -2.95 11.38
C ALA A 89 -7.13 -3.74 12.24
N VAL A 90 -8.41 -3.30 12.30
CA VAL A 90 -9.48 -4.05 13.00
C VAL A 90 -9.64 -5.44 12.39
N VAL A 91 -9.71 -5.56 11.07
CA VAL A 91 -9.84 -6.87 10.40
C VAL A 91 -8.63 -7.76 10.66
N VAL A 92 -7.42 -7.20 10.71
CA VAL A 92 -6.21 -7.95 11.10
C VAL A 92 -6.29 -8.42 12.55
N LEU A 93 -6.72 -7.55 13.48
CA LEU A 93 -6.92 -7.92 14.88
C LEU A 93 -7.95 -9.03 15.04
N GLU A 94 -9.09 -8.96 14.35
CA GLU A 94 -10.10 -10.01 14.34
C GLU A 94 -9.56 -11.32 13.79
N LYS A 95 -8.77 -11.26 12.70
CA LYS A 95 -8.20 -12.45 12.06
C LYS A 95 -7.19 -13.18 12.96
N PHE A 96 -6.41 -12.42 13.73
CA PHE A 96 -5.32 -12.94 14.57
C PHE A 96 -5.56 -12.65 16.05
N TRP A 97 -6.83 -12.68 16.47
CA TRP A 97 -7.27 -12.23 17.80
C TRP A 97 -6.59 -12.97 18.96
N GLU A 98 -6.19 -14.23 18.74
CA GLU A 98 -5.47 -15.00 19.75
C GLU A 98 -4.03 -14.52 19.96
N ASP A 99 -3.40 -13.95 18.93
CA ASP A 99 -1.95 -13.69 18.89
C ASP A 99 -1.59 -12.21 18.95
N ILE A 100 -2.39 -11.33 18.33
CA ILE A 100 -2.16 -9.89 18.33
C ILE A 100 -2.96 -9.25 19.45
N VAL A 101 -2.27 -8.57 20.36
CA VAL A 101 -2.87 -7.99 21.59
C VAL A 101 -3.08 -6.48 21.50
N PHE A 102 -2.42 -5.82 20.56
CA PHE A 102 -2.49 -4.37 20.41
C PHE A 102 -2.10 -3.96 18.99
N ALA A 103 -2.69 -2.88 18.49
CA ALA A 103 -2.28 -2.25 17.24
C ALA A 103 -2.23 -0.72 17.39
N TYR A 104 -1.27 -0.08 16.73
CA TYR A 104 -1.09 1.37 16.73
C TYR A 104 -0.81 1.87 15.32
N GLY A 105 -1.60 2.83 14.84
CA GLY A 105 -1.53 3.38 13.48
C GLY A 105 -1.11 4.84 13.47
N VAL A 106 -0.27 5.22 12.52
CA VAL A 106 0.18 6.60 12.28
C VAL A 106 0.36 6.81 10.78
N SER A 107 -0.24 7.86 10.22
CA SER A 107 -0.13 8.19 8.79
C SER A 107 -0.49 6.99 7.90
N ASP A 108 0.49 6.40 7.22
CA ASP A 108 0.43 5.28 6.30
C ASP A 108 1.04 3.99 6.89
N GLU A 109 1.32 3.98 8.20
CA GLU A 109 1.92 2.86 8.93
C GLU A 109 0.98 2.29 10.01
N TYR A 110 1.09 0.98 10.25
CA TYR A 110 0.46 0.30 11.38
C TYR A 110 1.42 -0.69 12.03
N SER A 111 1.47 -0.66 13.36
CA SER A 111 2.25 -1.57 14.20
C SER A 111 1.32 -2.57 14.86
N PHE A 112 1.58 -3.88 14.71
CA PHE A 112 0.82 -4.95 15.36
C PHE A 112 1.69 -5.66 16.38
N ILE A 113 1.23 -5.70 17.63
CA ILE A 113 1.98 -6.27 18.75
C ILE A 113 1.49 -7.69 19.02
N LEU A 114 2.37 -8.66 18.81
CA LEU A 114 2.09 -10.05 19.11
C LEU A 114 2.41 -10.35 20.58
N LYS A 115 1.58 -11.19 21.23
CA LYS A 115 1.84 -11.66 22.59
C LYS A 115 3.18 -12.40 22.64
N LYS A 116 3.98 -12.18 23.70
CA LYS A 116 5.32 -12.79 23.85
C LYS A 116 5.30 -14.31 23.64
N ALA A 117 4.30 -14.98 24.19
CA ALA A 117 4.11 -16.43 24.14
C ALA A 117 3.48 -16.97 22.85
N THR A 118 3.27 -16.15 21.80
CA THR A 118 2.68 -16.60 20.54
C THR A 118 3.50 -17.74 19.91
N ASN A 119 2.80 -18.68 19.29
CA ASN A 119 3.40 -19.67 18.39
C ASN A 119 2.89 -19.53 16.95
N LEU A 120 2.31 -18.36 16.62
CA LEU A 120 1.77 -18.06 15.30
C LEU A 120 2.82 -18.37 14.23
N TYR A 121 2.46 -19.25 13.30
CA TYR A 121 3.33 -19.71 12.21
C TYR A 121 4.74 -20.14 12.65
N GLN A 122 4.85 -20.78 13.83
CA GLN A 122 6.14 -21.19 14.42
C GLN A 122 7.14 -20.03 14.56
N ARG A 123 6.62 -18.81 14.76
CA ARG A 123 7.39 -17.57 14.91
C ARG A 123 8.26 -17.23 13.69
N ARG A 124 7.94 -17.79 12.51
CA ARG A 124 8.63 -17.44 11.26
C ARG A 124 8.23 -16.03 10.83
N ALA A 125 9.16 -15.09 11.03
CA ALA A 125 8.94 -13.67 10.76
C ALA A 125 8.35 -13.42 9.37
N ASN A 126 8.94 -14.00 8.32
CA ASN A 126 8.46 -13.80 6.95
C ASN A 126 7.01 -14.28 6.76
N THR A 127 6.63 -15.41 7.36
CA THR A 127 5.25 -15.92 7.26
C THR A 127 4.27 -15.03 8.00
N ILE A 128 4.63 -14.55 9.19
CA ILE A 128 3.81 -13.61 9.97
C ILE A 128 3.62 -12.30 9.19
N ILE A 129 4.72 -11.71 8.72
CA ILE A 129 4.70 -10.45 7.96
C ILE A 129 3.82 -10.61 6.72
N SER A 130 4.08 -11.63 5.89
CA SER A 130 3.30 -11.84 4.67
C SER A 130 1.82 -12.06 4.94
N ALA A 131 1.47 -12.79 6.01
CA ALA A 131 0.07 -12.98 6.40
C ALA A 131 -0.60 -11.65 6.78
N ILE A 132 0.00 -10.89 7.70
CA ILE A 132 -0.52 -9.59 8.15
C ILE A 132 -0.65 -8.61 6.97
N VAL A 133 0.42 -8.44 6.19
CA VAL A 133 0.45 -7.52 5.04
C VAL A 133 -0.58 -7.92 3.99
N SER A 134 -0.75 -9.21 3.71
CA SER A 134 -1.74 -9.68 2.72
C SER A 134 -3.17 -9.40 3.17
N PHE A 135 -3.51 -9.66 4.44
CA PHE A 135 -4.83 -9.35 4.99
C PHE A 135 -5.08 -7.85 5.03
N PHE A 136 -4.09 -7.06 5.45
CA PHE A 136 -4.20 -5.60 5.49
C PHE A 136 -4.40 -5.03 4.09
N THR A 137 -3.56 -5.41 3.13
CA THR A 137 -3.61 -4.91 1.74
C THR A 137 -4.91 -5.33 1.04
N SER A 138 -5.32 -6.60 1.16
CA SER A 138 -6.57 -7.07 0.55
C SER A 138 -7.78 -6.37 1.14
N THR A 139 -7.82 -6.16 2.46
CA THR A 139 -8.88 -5.40 3.12
C THR A 139 -8.90 -3.95 2.64
N TYR A 140 -7.74 -3.30 2.51
CA TYR A 140 -7.63 -1.93 2.02
C TYR A 140 -8.26 -1.77 0.64
N VAL A 141 -7.93 -2.68 -0.28
CA VAL A 141 -8.48 -2.69 -1.65
C VAL A 141 -9.98 -3.01 -1.64
N MET A 142 -10.40 -4.04 -0.92
CA MET A 142 -11.81 -4.47 -0.87
C MET A 142 -12.73 -3.43 -0.22
N ARG A 143 -12.23 -2.68 0.76
CA ARG A 143 -13.00 -1.70 1.52
C ARG A 143 -12.80 -0.28 1.03
N TRP A 144 -11.98 -0.05 0.01
CA TRP A 144 -11.71 1.27 -0.55
C TRP A 144 -12.99 2.08 -0.82
N LYS A 145 -13.96 1.46 -1.51
CA LYS A 145 -15.23 2.11 -1.88
C LYS A 145 -16.10 2.52 -0.70
N ASN A 146 -15.89 1.95 0.48
CA ASN A 146 -16.61 2.37 1.68
C ASN A 146 -16.19 3.77 2.17
N PHE A 147 -14.94 4.17 1.89
CA PHE A 147 -14.37 5.46 2.32
C PHE A 147 -14.17 6.43 1.16
N PHE A 148 -14.03 5.91 -0.06
CA PHE A 148 -13.85 6.66 -1.29
C PHE A 148 -14.94 6.30 -2.33
N PRO A 149 -16.23 6.57 -2.05
CA PRO A 149 -17.32 6.13 -2.93
C PRO A 149 -17.20 6.70 -4.35
N GLN A 150 -16.78 7.97 -4.46
CA GLN A 150 -16.67 8.71 -5.72
C GLN A 150 -15.29 8.59 -6.40
N SER A 151 -14.32 7.91 -5.79
CA SER A 151 -13.00 7.70 -6.40
C SER A 151 -12.75 6.23 -6.65
N GLU A 152 -12.36 5.88 -7.86
CA GLU A 152 -11.78 4.56 -8.11
C GLU A 152 -10.38 4.47 -7.51
N LEU A 153 -9.97 3.24 -7.17
CA LEU A 153 -8.59 2.94 -6.83
C LEU A 153 -7.80 2.86 -8.15
N LYS A 154 -7.04 3.91 -8.46
CA LYS A 154 -6.40 4.09 -9.77
C LYS A 154 -5.15 3.23 -9.94
N ASN A 155 -4.47 2.90 -8.83
CA ASN A 155 -3.28 2.06 -8.81
C ASN A 155 -3.36 1.03 -7.69
N PRO A 156 -2.77 -0.16 -7.86
CA PRO A 156 -2.68 -1.16 -6.80
C PRO A 156 -2.02 -0.57 -5.55
N SER A 157 -2.70 -0.71 -4.41
CA SER A 157 -2.11 -0.44 -3.10
C SER A 157 -1.23 -1.61 -2.68
N SER A 158 -0.10 -1.30 -2.05
CA SER A 158 0.80 -2.29 -1.46
C SER A 158 1.40 -1.71 -0.18
N PHE A 159 1.57 -2.56 0.82
CA PHE A 159 2.24 -2.21 2.06
C PHE A 159 3.51 -3.03 2.19
N ASP A 160 4.56 -2.43 2.75
CA ASP A 160 5.71 -3.18 3.21
C ASP A 160 5.45 -3.71 4.64
N GLY A 161 6.36 -4.54 5.14
CA GLY A 161 6.25 -5.06 6.48
C GLY A 161 7.60 -5.51 7.00
N ARG A 162 7.78 -5.38 8.31
CA ARG A 162 8.99 -5.81 9.02
C ARG A 162 8.60 -6.40 10.37
N ALA A 163 9.39 -7.36 10.84
CA ALA A 163 9.28 -7.89 12.20
C ALA A 163 10.42 -7.34 13.05
N VAL A 164 10.09 -6.85 14.24
CA VAL A 164 11.07 -6.35 15.22
C VAL A 164 10.82 -7.10 16.54
N CYS A 165 11.87 -7.72 17.07
CA CYS A 165 11.80 -8.42 18.35
C CYS A 165 12.21 -7.49 19.48
N ASN A 166 11.24 -7.09 20.31
CA ASN A 166 11.51 -6.35 21.55
C ASN A 166 11.66 -7.36 22.71
N PRO A 167 12.82 -7.42 23.39
CA PRO A 167 13.09 -8.49 24.36
C PRO A 167 12.36 -8.30 25.71
N SER A 168 11.90 -7.08 26.01
CA SER A 168 11.17 -6.75 27.22
C SER A 168 9.98 -5.82 26.95
N THR A 169 9.08 -5.73 27.93
CA THR A 169 7.90 -4.86 27.85
C THR A 169 8.30 -3.38 27.91
N GLU A 170 9.39 -3.04 28.60
CA GLU A 170 9.93 -1.69 28.68
C GLU A 170 10.36 -1.20 27.29
N ILE A 171 11.16 -2.00 26.57
CA ILE A 171 11.61 -1.65 25.21
C ILE A 171 10.44 -1.55 24.24
N LEU A 172 9.41 -2.41 24.39
CA LEU A 172 8.19 -2.31 23.61
C LEU A 172 7.43 -1.00 23.89
N ARG A 173 7.34 -0.57 25.16
CA ARG A 173 6.74 0.71 25.53
C ARG A 173 7.53 1.89 24.98
N ASP A 174 8.86 1.83 25.01
CA ASP A 174 9.72 2.86 24.44
C ASP A 174 9.52 2.97 22.93
N TYR A 175 9.43 1.83 22.24
CA TYR A 175 9.10 1.78 20.81
C TYR A 175 7.76 2.45 20.51
N LEU A 176 6.70 2.10 21.24
CA LEU A 176 5.36 2.68 21.04
C LEU A 176 5.35 4.19 21.35
N SER A 177 6.02 4.60 22.42
CA SER A 177 6.15 6.02 22.81
C SER A 177 6.90 6.80 21.73
N TRP A 178 7.95 6.22 21.17
CA TRP A 178 8.68 6.82 20.06
C TRP A 178 7.82 6.98 18.80
N ARG A 179 7.00 5.97 18.45
CA ARG A 179 6.04 6.09 17.33
C ARG A 179 4.99 7.19 17.59
N GLN A 180 4.55 7.38 18.83
CA GLN A 180 3.63 8.44 19.20
C GLN A 180 4.26 9.84 19.12
N VAL A 181 5.50 9.99 19.59
CA VAL A 181 6.25 11.25 19.47
C VAL A 181 6.49 11.61 18.00
N ASP A 182 6.84 10.63 17.17
CA ASP A 182 7.01 10.82 15.73
C ASP A 182 5.70 11.26 15.06
N CYS A 183 4.57 10.65 15.42
CA CYS A 183 3.24 11.10 14.98
C CYS A 183 3.00 12.57 15.33
N HIS A 184 3.18 12.92 16.60
CA HIS A 184 2.94 14.28 17.09
C HIS A 184 3.78 15.32 16.35
N ILE A 185 5.09 15.09 16.22
CA ILE A 185 6.01 16.01 15.54
C ILE A 185 5.64 16.13 14.05
N ASN A 186 5.35 15.00 13.38
CA ASN A 186 4.99 15.01 11.96
C ASN A 186 3.66 15.72 11.73
N ASN A 187 2.65 15.53 12.58
CA ASN A 187 1.37 16.21 12.46
C ASN A 187 1.49 17.73 12.70
N GLN A 188 2.28 18.16 13.69
CA GLN A 188 2.60 19.59 13.90
C GLN A 188 3.29 20.21 12.67
N TYR A 189 4.31 19.54 12.15
CA TYR A 189 5.05 19.98 10.96
C TYR A 189 4.12 20.07 9.75
N ASN A 190 3.36 19.02 9.47
CA ASN A 190 2.45 18.95 8.32
C ASN A 190 1.34 19.99 8.41
N SER A 191 0.77 20.22 9.60
CA SER A 191 -0.23 21.26 9.82
C SER A 191 0.31 22.64 9.47
N CYS A 192 1.49 22.99 9.97
CA CYS A 192 2.15 24.25 9.61
C CYS A 192 2.47 24.32 8.11
N PHE A 193 3.03 23.25 7.55
CA PHE A 193 3.46 23.18 6.16
C PHE A 193 2.29 23.40 5.21
N TRP A 194 1.18 22.68 5.41
CA TRP A 194 0.02 22.79 4.54
C TRP A 194 -0.77 24.08 4.75
N LYS A 195 -0.76 24.66 5.96
CA LYS A 195 -1.29 26.01 6.19
C LYS A 195 -0.51 27.08 5.41
N LEU A 196 0.82 26.99 5.37
CA LEU A 196 1.67 27.88 4.58
C LEU A 196 1.45 27.71 3.07
N VAL A 197 1.28 26.47 2.61
CA VAL A 197 0.96 26.22 1.19
C VAL A 197 -0.42 26.78 0.85
N ALA A 198 -1.41 26.60 1.72
CA ALA A 198 -2.75 27.17 1.56
C ALA A 198 -2.74 28.72 1.58
N SER A 199 -1.76 29.34 2.26
CA SER A 199 -1.57 30.80 2.25
C SER A 199 -0.85 31.31 0.99
N GLY A 200 -0.68 30.48 -0.04
CA GLY A 200 -0.08 30.85 -1.33
C GLY A 200 1.42 30.64 -1.44
N LYS A 201 2.10 30.12 -0.41
CA LYS A 201 3.53 29.79 -0.54
C LYS A 201 3.72 28.53 -1.37
N SER A 202 4.79 28.50 -2.16
CA SER A 202 5.23 27.25 -2.80
C SER A 202 5.66 26.22 -1.74
N LYS A 203 5.60 24.92 -2.09
CA LYS A 203 6.09 23.82 -1.23
C LYS A 203 7.54 24.07 -0.77
N ARG A 204 8.39 24.69 -1.60
CA ARG A 204 9.79 25.01 -1.27
C ARG A 204 9.89 26.13 -0.24
N GLU A 205 9.11 27.20 -0.41
CA GLU A 205 9.09 28.31 0.54
C GLU A 205 8.53 27.89 1.89
N ALA A 206 7.47 27.07 1.90
CA ALA A 206 6.93 26.49 3.12
C ALA A 206 7.99 25.65 3.85
N GLN A 207 8.68 24.74 3.14
CA GLN A 207 9.74 23.92 3.71
C GLN A 207 10.89 24.77 4.28
N ASN A 208 11.34 25.78 3.53
CA ASN A 208 12.41 26.67 3.98
C ASN A 208 12.00 27.48 5.22
N SER A 209 10.73 27.92 5.29
CA SER A 209 10.19 28.67 6.43
C SER A 209 10.08 27.85 7.71
N LEU A 210 10.01 26.52 7.60
CA LEU A 210 9.94 25.61 8.75
C LEU A 210 11.30 25.01 9.13
N LYS A 211 12.32 25.20 8.29
CA LYS A 211 13.65 24.62 8.51
C LYS A 211 14.29 25.25 9.75
N GLY A 212 14.56 24.44 10.77
CA GLY A 212 15.15 24.89 12.04
C GLY A 212 14.20 25.71 12.91
N ALA A 213 12.91 25.80 12.54
CA ALA A 213 11.92 26.54 13.32
C ALA A 213 11.42 25.71 14.51
N GLN A 214 11.07 26.40 15.60
CA GLN A 214 10.32 25.80 16.70
C GLN A 214 8.85 25.66 16.27
N LEU A 215 8.38 24.42 16.10
CA LEU A 215 7.03 24.14 15.56
C LEU A 215 5.91 24.75 16.40
N GLN A 216 6.01 24.70 17.73
CA GLN A 216 5.01 25.29 18.61
C GLN A 216 4.81 26.79 18.35
N LYS A 217 5.90 27.55 18.20
CA LYS A 217 5.84 28.97 17.85
C LYS A 217 5.20 29.18 16.49
N LYS A 218 5.49 28.30 15.51
CA LYS A 218 4.88 28.37 14.17
C LYS A 218 3.38 28.09 14.19
N ILE A 219 2.92 27.17 15.03
CA ILE A 219 1.48 26.89 15.23
C ILE A 219 0.76 28.16 15.69
N GLU A 220 1.33 28.84 16.68
CA GLU A 220 0.80 30.11 17.21
C GLU A 220 0.83 31.23 16.14
N GLU A 221 1.97 31.43 15.47
CA GLU A 221 2.12 32.42 14.40
C GLU A 221 1.15 32.21 13.23
N LEU A 222 0.82 30.95 12.93
CA LEU A 222 -0.10 30.59 11.86
C LEU A 222 -1.57 30.51 12.31
N ALA A 223 -1.84 30.83 13.58
CA ALA A 223 -3.15 30.72 14.22
C ALA A 223 -3.81 29.35 13.96
N ILE A 224 -3.03 28.27 14.09
CA ILE A 224 -3.53 26.91 13.99
C ILE A 224 -4.03 26.50 15.37
N ASP A 225 -5.32 26.19 15.46
CA ASP A 225 -5.93 25.66 16.68
C ASP A 225 -5.60 24.17 16.86
N TYR A 226 -4.32 23.90 17.13
CA TYR A 226 -3.78 22.54 17.08
C TYR A 226 -4.38 21.62 18.16
N ASN A 227 -4.68 22.16 19.34
CA ASN A 227 -5.24 21.39 20.45
C ASN A 227 -6.71 20.99 20.24
N ASN A 228 -7.42 21.66 19.34
CA ASN A 228 -8.80 21.33 18.97
C ASN A 228 -8.89 20.52 17.66
N LEU A 229 -7.76 20.12 17.09
CA LEU A 229 -7.78 19.14 16.00
C LEU A 229 -8.36 17.80 16.49
N PRO A 230 -9.01 17.03 15.61
CA PRO A 230 -9.44 15.68 15.94
C PRO A 230 -8.31 14.85 16.57
N VAL A 231 -8.61 14.16 17.68
CA VAL A 231 -7.64 13.37 18.46
C VAL A 231 -6.96 12.26 17.63
N MET A 232 -7.57 11.85 16.51
CA MET A 232 -7.01 10.88 15.58
C MET A 232 -5.76 11.39 14.82
N TYR A 233 -5.57 12.71 14.72
CA TYR A 233 -4.51 13.36 13.95
C TYR A 233 -3.23 13.59 14.77
#